data_AF-A0A349MWZ8-F1
#
_entry.id   AF-A0A349MWZ8-F1
#
_cell.length_a   1.000
_cell.length_b   1.000
_cell.length_c   1.000
_cell.angle_alpha   90.00
_cell.angle_beta   90.00
_cell.angle_gamma   90.00
#
_symmetry.space_group_name_H-M   'P 1'
#
loop_
_entity.id
_entity.type
_entity.pdbx_description
1 polymer ?
#
loop_
_entity_poly.entity_id
_entity_poly.type
_entity_poly.pdbx_seq_one_letter_code
_entity_poly.pdbx_strand_id
1 'polypeptide(L)'
;MKKARVEAFSDAVIAIILTIMVLEIKKPTSSHLHSLMQNEPYILAFTISFIFICNAWYSHHYVLSVRRWFSKRAFWANNFWLFTMSFIPVATAWVSEFQRRKHQNTFTFLFTSFWIFPTIY
;
A
#
# COMPACT_ATOMS: atom_id res chain seq x y z
N MET A 1 -15.20 -9.89 19.05
CA MET A 1 -15.80 -9.40 17.78
C MET A 1 -15.90 -10.56 16.80
N LYS A 2 -16.90 -10.57 15.90
CA LYS A 2 -16.99 -11.56 14.81
C LYS A 2 -15.80 -11.36 13.86
N LYS A 3 -15.01 -12.42 13.65
CA LYS A 3 -13.81 -12.43 12.78
C LYS A 3 -14.09 -11.87 11.38
N ALA A 4 -15.13 -12.38 10.73
CA ALA A 4 -15.56 -11.96 9.39
C ALA A 4 -15.77 -10.45 9.26
N ARG A 5 -16.16 -9.77 10.34
CA ARG A 5 -16.40 -8.33 10.35
C ARG A 5 -15.12 -7.49 10.42
N VAL A 6 -14.02 -8.08 10.90
CA VAL A 6 -12.68 -7.47 10.90
C VAL A 6 -12.01 -7.72 9.56
N GLU A 7 -12.13 -8.93 9.00
CA GLU A 7 -11.67 -9.27 7.65
C GLU A 7 -12.28 -8.34 6.61
N ALA A 8 -13.62 -8.27 6.53
CA ALA A 8 -14.31 -7.42 5.58
C ALA A 8 -13.95 -5.93 5.72
N PHE A 9 -13.65 -5.48 6.94
CA PHE A 9 -13.21 -4.09 7.15
C PHE A 9 -11.79 -3.86 6.62
N SER A 10 -10.86 -4.77 6.91
CA SER A 10 -9.49 -4.70 6.39
C SER A 10 -9.45 -4.76 4.87
N ASP A 11 -10.22 -5.65 4.25
CA ASP A 11 -10.32 -5.78 2.79
C ASP A 11 -10.86 -4.51 2.15
N ALA A 12 -11.90 -3.89 2.74
CA ALA A 12 -12.47 -2.64 2.26
C ALA A 12 -11.46 -1.49 2.31
N VAL A 13 -10.69 -1.37 3.39
CA VAL A 13 -9.66 -0.33 3.53
C VAL A 13 -8.56 -0.51 2.49
N ILE A 14 -8.09 -1.74 2.26
CA ILE A 14 -7.05 -2.04 1.27
C ILE A 14 -7.56 -1.76 -0.15
N ALA A 15 -8.79 -2.14 -0.48
CA ALA A 15 -9.40 -1.83 -1.76
C ALA A 15 -9.45 -0.30 -2.02
N ILE A 16 -9.82 0.50 -1.01
CA ILE A 16 -9.82 1.96 -1.11
C ILE A 16 -8.41 2.50 -1.36
N ILE A 17 -7.40 2.01 -0.63
CA ILE A 17 -5.99 2.41 -0.83
C ILE A 17 -5.56 2.16 -2.28
N LEU A 18 -5.83 0.97 -2.83
CA LEU A 18 -5.51 0.64 -4.21
C LEU A 18 -6.22 1.57 -5.21
N THR A 19 -7.49 1.92 -4.97
CA THR A 19 -8.21 2.84 -5.85
C THR A 19 -7.66 4.26 -5.79
N ILE A 20 -7.30 4.77 -4.61
CA ILE A 20 -6.71 6.12 -4.45
C ILE A 20 -5.41 6.22 -5.25
N MET A 21 -4.57 5.20 -5.19
CA MET A 21 -3.31 5.17 -5.93
C MET A 21 -3.50 5.22 -7.45
N VAL A 22 -4.48 4.48 -7.99
CA VAL A 22 -4.80 4.54 -9.43
C VAL A 22 -5.28 5.94 -9.83
N LEU A 23 -6.03 6.62 -8.98
CA LEU A 23 -6.56 7.96 -9.26
C LEU A 23 -5.50 9.06 -9.33
N GLU A 24 -4.30 8.83 -8.79
CA GLU A 24 -3.19 9.78 -8.86
C GLU A 24 -2.44 9.73 -10.22
N ILE A 25 -2.69 8.72 -11.06
CA ILE A 25 -2.15 8.68 -12.42
C ILE A 25 -2.74 9.85 -13.22
N LYS A 26 -1.89 10.82 -13.59
CA LYS A 26 -2.35 12.02 -14.30
C LYS A 26 -2.89 11.65 -15.68
N LYS A 27 -3.97 12.31 -16.07
CA LYS A 27 -4.57 12.16 -17.40
C LYS A 27 -3.56 12.59 -18.48
N PRO A 28 -3.48 11.88 -19.61
CA PRO A 28 -2.60 12.27 -20.71
C PRO A 28 -3.05 13.62 -21.29
N THR A 29 -2.08 14.42 -21.72
CA THR A 29 -2.30 15.74 -22.33
C THR A 29 -2.69 15.68 -23.80
N SER A 30 -2.53 14.52 -24.46
CA SER A 30 -2.92 14.29 -25.85
C SER A 30 -3.61 12.93 -26.02
N SER A 31 -4.23 12.71 -27.19
CA SER A 31 -4.87 11.44 -27.55
C SER A 31 -3.89 10.32 -27.90
N HIS A 32 -2.58 10.59 -27.98
CA HIS A 32 -1.58 9.58 -28.26
C HIS A 32 -1.28 8.75 -27.01
N LEU A 33 -1.20 7.43 -27.17
CA LEU A 33 -0.87 6.50 -26.08
C LEU A 33 0.46 6.85 -25.38
N HIS A 34 1.41 7.40 -26.14
CA HIS A 34 2.69 7.85 -25.59
C HIS A 34 2.55 8.97 -24.55
N SER A 35 1.50 9.80 -24.60
CA SER A 35 1.25 10.82 -23.58
C SER A 35 0.92 10.24 -22.21
N LEU A 36 0.53 8.96 -22.12
CA LEU A 36 0.38 8.27 -20.84
C LEU A 36 1.74 8.00 -20.18
N MET A 37 2.79 7.81 -20.98
CA MET A 37 4.16 7.55 -20.50
C MET A 37 4.82 8.80 -19.90
N GLN A 38 4.20 9.98 -20.01
CA GLN A 38 4.67 11.19 -19.33
C GLN A 38 4.65 11.04 -17.79
N ASN A 39 3.88 10.08 -17.25
CA ASN A 39 3.84 9.73 -15.83
C ASN A 39 4.66 8.47 -15.49
N GLU A 40 5.65 8.09 -16.31
CA GLU A 40 6.47 6.89 -16.10
C GLU A 40 6.97 6.72 -14.65
N PRO A 41 7.52 7.75 -13.95
CA PRO A 41 8.00 7.58 -12.58
C PRO A 41 6.91 7.15 -11.60
N TYR A 42 5.70 7.71 -11.75
CA TYR A 42 4.56 7.37 -10.91
C TYR A 42 4.04 5.97 -11.23
N ILE A 43 3.93 5.62 -12.52
CA ILE A 43 3.45 4.29 -12.94
C ILE A 43 4.37 3.19 -12.42
N LEU A 44 5.69 3.40 -12.44
CA LEU A 44 6.67 2.47 -11.88
C LEU A 44 6.51 2.33 -10.36
N ALA A 45 6.49 3.46 -9.63
CA ALA A 45 6.31 3.47 -8.19
C ALA A 45 4.98 2.80 -7.79
N PHE A 46 3.90 3.13 -8.49
CA PHE A 46 2.58 2.54 -8.34
C PHE A 46 2.63 1.02 -8.50
N THR A 47 3.27 0.51 -9.56
CA THR A 47 3.34 -0.93 -9.84
C THR A 47 4.04 -1.69 -8.72
N ILE A 48 5.17 -1.15 -8.23
CA ILE A 48 5.91 -1.74 -7.11
C ILE A 48 5.04 -1.75 -5.85
N SER A 49 4.41 -0.62 -5.53
CA SER A 49 3.54 -0.50 -4.36
C SER A 49 2.28 -1.35 -4.46
N PHE A 50 1.72 -1.55 -5.66
CA PHE A 50 0.57 -2.42 -5.90
C PHE A 50 0.92 -3.88 -5.58
N ILE A 51 2.01 -4.41 -6.15
CA ILE A 51 2.48 -5.77 -5.89
C ILE A 51 2.74 -5.96 -4.39
N PHE A 52 3.34 -4.96 -3.78
CA PHE A 52 3.63 -4.94 -2.36
C PHE A 52 2.36 -5.01 -1.49
N ILE A 53 1.35 -4.19 -1.77
CA ILE A 53 0.04 -4.24 -1.08
C ILE A 53 -0.60 -5.61 -1.27
N CYS A 54 -0.61 -6.16 -2.49
CA CYS A 54 -1.19 -7.47 -2.77
C CYS A 54 -0.52 -8.58 -1.95
N ASN A 55 0.82 -8.57 -1.87
CA ASN A 55 1.55 -9.54 -1.05
C ASN A 55 1.23 -9.38 0.44
N ALA A 56 1.23 -8.15 0.95
CA ALA A 56 0.95 -7.90 2.36
C ALA A 56 -0.51 -8.25 2.73
N TRP A 57 -1.46 -7.96 1.84
CA TRP A 57 -2.85 -8.38 1.98
C TRP A 57 -2.99 -9.91 1.98
N TYR A 58 -2.30 -10.61 1.08
CA TYR A 58 -2.30 -12.07 1.05
C TYR A 58 -1.79 -12.67 2.38
N SER A 59 -0.64 -12.19 2.88
CA SER A 59 -0.10 -12.60 4.18
C SER A 59 -1.07 -12.31 5.33
N HIS A 60 -1.69 -11.13 5.32
CA HIS A 60 -2.67 -10.75 6.34
C HIS A 60 -3.93 -11.63 6.31
N HIS A 61 -4.48 -11.87 5.12
CA HIS A 61 -5.61 -12.78 4.93
C HIS A 61 -5.27 -14.19 5.40
N TYR A 62 -4.06 -14.68 5.12
CA TYR A 62 -3.58 -15.97 5.62
C TYR A 62 -3.55 -16.02 7.16
N VAL A 63 -2.95 -15.02 7.82
CA VAL A 63 -2.91 -14.95 9.30
C VAL A 63 -4.31 -14.88 9.90
N LEU A 64 -5.23 -14.11 9.28
CA LEU A 64 -6.62 -14.04 9.71
C LEU A 64 -7.34 -15.38 9.51
N SER A 65 -7.11 -16.08 8.40
CA SER A 65 -7.74 -17.36 8.08
C SER A 65 -7.47 -18.44 9.14
N VAL A 66 -6.24 -18.52 9.66
CA VAL A 66 -5.82 -19.52 10.67
C VAL A 66 -6.33 -19.20 12.08
N ARG A 67 -6.59 -17.93 12.39
CA ARG A 67 -7.03 -17.49 13.72
C ARG A 67 -8.52 -17.76 13.93
N ARG A 68 -8.89 -18.37 15.08
CA ARG A 68 -10.29 -18.69 15.45
C ARG A 68 -11.04 -17.54 16.14
N TRP A 69 -10.34 -16.67 16.87
CA TRP A 69 -10.95 -15.56 17.63
C TRP A 69 -10.12 -14.26 17.58
N PHE A 70 -10.79 -13.11 17.66
CA PHE A 70 -10.17 -11.79 17.70
C PHE A 70 -10.22 -11.18 19.10
N SER A 71 -9.05 -11.08 19.74
CA SER A 71 -8.89 -10.36 21.01
C SER A 71 -8.81 -8.83 20.78
N LYS A 72 -9.04 -8.04 21.82
CA LYS A 72 -8.91 -6.57 21.76
C LYS A 72 -7.50 -6.13 21.33
N ARG A 73 -6.46 -6.85 21.77
CA ARG A 73 -5.07 -6.60 21.36
C ARG A 73 -4.86 -6.85 19.86
N ALA A 74 -5.38 -7.98 19.36
CA ALA A 74 -5.30 -8.30 17.92
C ALA A 74 -6.08 -7.28 17.07
N PHE A 75 -7.21 -6.77 17.55
CA PHE A 75 -7.96 -5.71 16.88
C PHE A 75 -7.13 -4.43 16.71
N TRP A 76 -6.47 -3.96 17.77
CA TRP A 76 -5.63 -2.77 17.68
C TRP A 76 -4.38 -2.99 16.83
N ALA A 77 -3.77 -4.19 16.88
CA ALA A 77 -2.67 -4.55 15.99
C ALA A 77 -3.09 -4.51 14.50
N ASN A 78 -4.29 -5.03 14.18
CA ASN A 78 -4.84 -4.95 12.83
C ASN A 78 -5.05 -3.50 12.37
N ASN A 79 -5.65 -2.66 13.22
CA ASN A 79 -5.89 -1.25 12.86
C ASN A 79 -4.59 -0.46 12.74
N PHE A 80 -3.59 -0.77 13.56
CA PHE A 80 -2.26 -0.18 13.42
C PHE A 80 -1.63 -0.55 12.08
N TRP A 81 -1.72 -1.82 11.67
CA TRP A 81 -1.27 -2.26 10.35
C TRP A 81 -2.04 -1.60 9.20
N LEU A 82 -3.36 -1.41 9.32
CA LEU A 82 -4.15 -0.65 8.33
C LEU A 82 -3.76 0.83 8.30
N PHE A 83 -3.46 1.42 9.46
CA PHE A 83 -2.97 2.79 9.55
C PHE A 83 -1.65 2.93 8.80
N THR A 84 -0.70 2.00 8.96
CA THR A 84 0.56 2.04 8.20
C THR A 84 0.31 1.89 6.69
N MET A 85 -0.63 1.02 6.28
CA MET A 85 -1.04 0.86 4.88
C MET A 85 -1.55 2.15 4.25
N SER A 86 -2.28 2.96 5.01
CA SER A 86 -2.86 4.21 4.51
C SER A 86 -1.82 5.25 4.05
N PHE A 87 -0.54 5.10 4.43
CA PHE A 87 0.54 5.97 3.97
C PHE A 87 1.14 5.56 2.63
N ILE A 88 0.84 4.38 2.08
CA ILE A 88 1.41 3.95 0.79
C ILE A 88 1.13 4.94 -0.33
N PRO A 89 -0.10 5.47 -0.54
CA PRO A 89 -0.37 6.39 -1.63
C PRO A 89 0.55 7.61 -1.57
N VAL A 90 0.67 8.20 -0.38
CA VAL A 90 1.56 9.35 -0.13
C VAL A 90 3.02 9.00 -0.40
N ALA A 91 3.49 7.85 0.07
CA ALA A 91 4.87 7.42 -0.17
C ALA A 91 5.13 7.17 -1.67
N THR A 92 4.16 6.61 -2.38
CA THR A 92 4.23 6.34 -3.83
C THR A 92 4.36 7.64 -4.60
N ALA A 93 3.47 8.61 -4.33
CA ALA A 93 3.53 9.94 -4.92
C ALA A 93 4.87 10.64 -4.63
N TRP A 94 5.30 10.62 -3.36
CA TRP A 94 6.53 11.25 -2.94
C TRP A 94 7.75 10.68 -3.67
N VAL A 95 7.88 9.35 -3.73
CA VAL A 95 8.99 8.69 -4.42
C VAL A 95 9.00 9.06 -5.90
N SER A 96 7.82 9.10 -6.54
CA SER A 96 7.71 9.44 -7.96
C SER A 96 8.13 10.88 -8.29
N GLU A 97 7.82 11.84 -7.41
CA GLU A 97 8.05 13.26 -7.66
C GLU A 97 9.52 13.67 -7.47
N PHE A 98 10.21 13.00 -6.55
CA PHE A 98 11.54 13.41 -6.11
C PHE A 98 12.67 12.45 -6.53
N GLN A 99 12.38 11.40 -7.30
CA GLN A 99 13.32 10.36 -7.77
C GLN A 99 14.66 10.91 -8.31
N ARG A 100 14.67 12.12 -8.88
CA ARG A 100 15.87 12.78 -9.44
C ARG A 100 16.80 13.44 -8.42
N ARG A 101 16.42 13.60 -7.15
CA ARG A 101 17.30 14.15 -6.10
C ARG A 101 18.11 13.01 -5.47
N LYS A 102 19.40 12.94 -5.79
CA LYS A 102 20.41 11.94 -5.35
C LYS A 102 20.47 11.62 -3.84
N HIS A 103 19.77 12.36 -2.98
CA HIS A 103 19.79 12.20 -1.51
C HIS A 103 18.60 11.43 -0.93
N GLN A 104 17.78 10.77 -1.76
CA GLN A 104 16.49 10.22 -1.33
C GLN A 104 16.47 8.79 -0.77
N ASN A 105 17.62 8.15 -0.59
CA ASN A 105 17.67 6.77 -0.09
C ASN A 105 17.11 6.65 1.33
N THR A 106 17.19 7.68 2.18
CA THR A 106 16.82 7.55 3.60
C THR A 106 15.31 7.42 3.83
N PHE A 107 14.48 8.19 3.13
CA PHE A 107 13.02 8.13 3.34
C PHE A 107 12.44 6.81 2.79
N THR A 108 12.87 6.42 1.59
CA THR A 108 12.48 5.14 0.99
C THR A 108 12.96 3.96 1.86
N PHE A 109 14.20 3.97 2.36
CA PHE A 109 14.70 2.92 3.25
C PHE A 109 13.95 2.86 4.58
N LEU A 110 13.67 4.00 5.21
CA LEU A 110 12.94 4.04 6.49
C LEU A 110 11.51 3.53 6.31
N PHE A 111 10.85 3.92 5.21
CA PHE A 111 9.53 3.43 4.88
C PHE A 111 9.58 1.92 4.61
N THR A 112 10.42 1.44 3.68
CA THR A 112 10.53 -0.01 3.39
C THR A 112 10.95 -0.84 4.60
N SER A 113 11.83 -0.33 5.46
CA SER A 113 12.28 -1.05 6.68
C SER A 113 11.17 -1.20 7.72
N PHE A 114 10.32 -0.18 7.88
CA PHE A 114 9.16 -0.24 8.77
C PHE A 114 8.11 -1.28 8.29
N TRP A 115 8.14 -1.58 7.00
CA TRP A 115 7.20 -2.41 6.28
C TRP A 115 7.60 -3.88 6.14
N ILE A 116 8.87 -4.23 6.38
CA ILE A 116 9.35 -5.64 6.40
C ILE A 116 8.94 -6.35 7.70
N PHE A 117 8.82 -5.61 8.80
CA PHE A 117 8.57 -6.15 10.14
C PHE A 117 7.20 -6.85 10.32
N PRO A 118 6.09 -6.42 9.69
CA PRO A 118 4.79 -7.08 9.84
C PRO A 118 4.61 -8.35 8.99
N THR A 119 5.50 -8.62 8.03
CA THR A 119 5.41 -9.74 7.07
C THR A 119 6.19 -11.00 7.47
N ILE A 120 6.90 -10.99 8.60
CA ILE A 120 7.78 -12.10 9.04
C ILE A 120 7.10 -13.06 10.05
N TYR A 121 5.78 -12.94 10.27
CA TYR A 121 5.05 -13.85 11.17
C TYR A 121 3.95 -14.65 10.47
#